data_AF-A0A7V8GN87-F1
#
_entry.id   AF-A0A7V8GN87-F1
#
_cell.length_a   1.000
_cell.length_b   1.000
_cell.length_c   1.000
_cell.angle_alpha   90.00
_cell.angle_beta   90.00
_cell.angle_gamma   90.00
#
_symmetry.space_group_name_H-M   'P 1'
#
loop_
_entity.id
_entity.type
_entity.pdbx_description
1 polymer ?
#
loop_
_entity_poly.entity_id
_entity_poly.type
_entity_poly.pdbx_seq_one_letter_code
_entity_poly.pdbx_strand_id
1 'polypeptide(L)' 'MGFGSAWHWIVVLVIVLLVFGTKRLRNAGRDLGEAVKGFKDGMRDPEKPAGQLGDERSAESSQNESERDRSQH' A
#
# COMPACT_ATOMS: atom_id res chain seq x y z
N MET A 1 -36.04 -18.58 3.07
CA MET A 1 -35.83 -17.21 3.61
C MET A 1 -34.36 -16.87 3.48
N GLY A 2 -33.92 -16.60 2.25
CA GLY A 2 -32.52 -16.55 1.87
C GLY A 2 -31.91 -15.18 2.16
N PHE A 3 -31.39 -15.02 3.38
CA PHE A 3 -30.62 -13.85 3.81
C PHE A 3 -29.20 -13.80 3.20
N GLY A 4 -28.93 -14.55 2.13
CA GLY A 4 -27.57 -15.01 1.80
C GLY A 4 -27.28 -15.12 0.30
N SER A 5 -27.56 -14.08 -0.47
CA SER A 5 -27.00 -13.99 -1.82
C SER A 5 -25.66 -13.28 -1.75
N ALA A 6 -24.59 -13.89 -2.25
CA ALA A 6 -23.28 -13.24 -2.42
C ALA A 6 -23.40 -11.88 -3.15
N TRP A 7 -24.49 -11.71 -3.91
CA TRP A 7 -24.88 -10.46 -4.55
C TRP A 7 -25.11 -9.29 -3.57
N HIS A 8 -25.71 -9.55 -2.40
CA HIS A 8 -25.94 -8.52 -1.40
C HIS A 8 -24.62 -7.95 -0.87
N TRP A 9 -23.63 -8.81 -0.61
CA TRP A 9 -22.31 -8.38 -0.17
C TRP A 9 -21.61 -7.49 -1.21
N ILE A 10 -21.79 -7.75 -2.51
CA ILE A 10 -21.26 -6.86 -3.57
C ILE A 10 -21.95 -5.50 -3.53
N VAL A 11 -23.29 -5.45 -3.40
CA VAL A 11 -24.05 -4.20 -3.33
C VAL A 11 -23.65 -3.38 -2.09
N VAL A 12 -23.49 -4.02 -0.94
CA VAL A 12 -23.03 -3.37 0.30
C VAL A 12 -21.62 -2.80 0.11
N LEU A 13 -20.71 -3.54 -0.51
CA LEU A 13 -19.34 -3.10 -0.74
C LEU A 13 -19.30 -1.84 -1.63
N VAL A 14 -20.14 -1.79 -2.67
CA VAL A 14 -20.28 -0.60 -3.53
C VAL A 14 -20.80 0.61 -2.73
N ILE A 15 -21.83 0.43 -1.90
CA ILE A 15 -22.38 1.51 -1.06
C ILE A 15 -21.32 2.04 -0.09
N VAL A 16 -20.56 1.17 0.56
CA VAL A 16 -19.48 1.57 1.48
C VAL A 16 -18.42 2.38 0.72
N LEU A 17 -18.02 1.96 -0.48
CA LEU A 17 -17.09 2.73 -1.32
C LEU A 17 -17.64 4.11 -1.72
N LEU A 18 -18.95 4.24 -1.97
CA LEU A 18 -19.58 5.51 -2.31
C LEU A 18 -19.64 6.46 -1.10
N VAL A 19 -19.98 5.94 0.08
CA VAL A 19 -20.07 6.74 1.31
C VAL A 19 -18.69 7.20 1.80
N PHE A 20 -17.71 6.28 1.82
CA PHE A 20 -16.36 6.62 2.26
C PHE A 20 -15.53 7.32 1.16
N GLY A 21 -15.89 7.11 -0.11
CA GLY A 21 -15.11 7.53 -1.27
C GLY A 21 -13.85 6.70 -1.47
N THR A 22 -13.46 6.50 -2.74
CA THR A 22 -12.27 5.71 -3.10
C THR A 22 -10.96 6.32 -2.60
N LYS A 23 -10.92 7.64 -2.36
CA LYS A 23 -9.73 8.36 -1.90
C LYS A 23 -9.37 8.04 -0.45
N ARG A 24 -10.34 7.95 0.46
CA ARG A 24 -10.12 7.56 1.86
C ARG A 24 -9.81 6.07 1.98
N LEU A 25 -10.52 5.23 1.23
CA LEU A 25 -10.28 3.78 1.23
C LEU A 25 -8.91 3.43 0.65
N ARG A 26 -8.43 4.15 -0.36
CA ARG A 26 -7.08 3.95 -0.92
C ARG A 26 -5.98 4.39 0.05
N ASN A 27 -6.18 5.48 0.79
CA ASN A 27 -5.17 5.94 1.75
C ASN A 27 -5.06 4.95 2.92
N ALA A 28 -6.19 4.63 3.57
CA ALA A 28 -6.22 3.65 4.66
C ALA A 28 -5.86 2.23 4.18
N GLY A 29 -6.34 1.84 3.00
CA GLY A 29 -6.05 0.54 2.40
C GLY A 29 -4.61 0.37 1.96
N ARG A 30 -3.88 1.46 1.68
CA ARG A 30 -2.43 1.40 1.42
C ARG A 30 -1.67 1.09 2.71
N ASP A 31 -1.98 1.77 3.81
CA ASP A 31 -1.34 1.56 5.12
C ASP A 31 -1.64 0.14 5.67
N LEU A 32 -2.91 -0.27 5.60
CA LEU A 32 -3.33 -1.64 5.95
C LEU A 32 -2.75 -2.68 4.98
N GLY A 33 -2.65 -2.35 3.70
CA GLY A 33 -2.10 -3.23 2.67
C GLY A 33 -0.62 -3.51 2.87
N GLU A 34 0.16 -2.50 3.27
CA GLU A 34 1.59 -2.64 3.58
C GLU A 34 1.81 -3.54 4.80
N ALA A 35 1.03 -3.36 5.87
CA ALA A 35 1.08 -4.21 7.06
C ALA A 35 0.71 -5.68 6.75
N VAL A 36 -0.33 -5.90 5.95
CA VAL A 36 -0.75 -7.25 5.53
C VAL A 36 0.26 -7.88 4.56
N LYS A 37 0.93 -7.07 3.74
CA LYS A 37 1.98 -7.53 2.83
C LYS A 37 3.18 -8.09 3.60
N GLY A 38 3.68 -7.37 4.59
CA GLY A 38 4.77 -7.87 5.47
C GLY A 38 4.39 -9.15 6.22
N PHE A 39 3.14 -9.24 6.69
CA PHE A 39 2.62 -10.45 7.33
C PHE A 39 2.53 -11.65 6.37
N LYS A 40 2.10 -11.43 5.12
CA LYS A 40 2.04 -12.48 4.09
C LYS A 40 3.44 -12.89 3.63
N ASP A 41 4.35 -11.94 3.44
CA ASP A 41 5.72 -12.25 3.05
C ASP A 41 6.45 -13.04 4.14
N GLY A 42 6.28 -12.67 5.42
CA GLY A 42 6.84 -13.41 6.56
C GLY A 42 6.22 -14.79 6.80
N MET A 43 4.97 -15.01 6.37
CA MET A 43 4.35 -16.35 6.40
C MET A 43 4.73 -17.22 5.20
N ARG A 44 5.15 -16.62 4.07
CA ARG A 44 5.48 -17.35 2.84
C ARG A 44 6.95 -17.76 2.77
N ASP A 45 7.82 -17.11 3.52
CA ASP A 45 9.26 -17.32 3.45
C ASP A 45 9.91 -17.32 4.85
N PRO A 46 10.30 -18.48 5.41
CA PRO A 46 11.08 -18.52 6.65
C PRO A 46 12.56 -18.13 6.46
N GLU A 47 13.04 -17.97 5.21
CA GLU A 47 14.47 -17.74 4.91
C GLU A 47 14.80 -16.37 4.28
N LYS A 48 13.82 -15.49 4.03
CA LYS A 48 14.10 -14.18 3.43
C LYS A 48 13.80 -13.03 4.41
N PRO A 49 14.81 -12.23 4.83
CA PRO A 49 14.59 -11.14 5.77
C PRO A 49 13.67 -10.08 5.15
N ALA A 50 12.54 -9.83 5.84
CA ALA A 50 11.55 -8.82 5.50
C ALA A 50 12.16 -7.42 5.67
N GLY A 51 12.71 -6.84 4.59
CA GLY A 51 13.38 -5.54 4.67
C GLY A 51 13.48 -4.71 3.40
N GLN A 52 12.82 -5.08 2.29
CA GLN A 52 13.00 -4.36 1.01
C GLN A 52 11.69 -3.90 0.35
N LEU A 53 10.63 -3.66 1.12
CA LEU A 53 9.34 -3.25 0.56
C LEU A 53 8.72 -2.15 1.40
N GLY A 54 9.30 -0.95 1.35
CA GLY A 54 8.75 0.23 2.00
C GLY A 54 9.30 1.57 1.50
N ASP A 55 10.58 1.64 1.09
CA ASP A 55 11.20 2.94 0.76
C ASP A 55 12.13 2.87 -0.46
N GLU A 56 11.55 2.76 -1.65
CA GLU A 56 12.25 3.00 -2.94
C GLU A 56 11.65 4.19 -3.70
N ARG A 57 10.90 5.06 -3.00
CA ARG A 57 10.49 6.38 -3.49
C ARG A 57 11.01 7.54 -2.64
N SER A 58 12.02 7.30 -1.82
CA SER A 58 12.99 8.33 -1.46
C SER A 58 14.25 8.24 -2.32
N ALA A 59 14.14 7.61 -3.50
CA ALA A 59 15.08 7.82 -4.59
C ALA A 59 14.79 9.19 -5.25
N GLU A 60 15.10 10.30 -4.57
CA GLU A 60 15.31 11.59 -5.26
C GLU A 60 16.03 12.63 -4.39
N SER A 61 16.01 12.51 -3.06
CA SER A 61 16.64 13.53 -2.20
C SER A 61 18.18 13.46 -2.16
N SER A 62 18.79 12.37 -2.64
CA SER A 62 20.25 12.21 -2.70
C SER A 62 20.87 12.47 -4.09
N GLN A 63 20.07 12.65 -5.14
CA GLN A 63 20.61 12.99 -6.47
C GLN A 63 20.84 14.49 -6.66
N ASN A 64 20.09 15.36 -5.96
CA ASN A 64 20.21 16.82 -6.12
C ASN A 64 21.40 17.43 -5.35
N GLU A 65 22.04 16.68 -4.45
CA GLU A 65 23.24 17.14 -3.73
C GLU A 65 24.52 16.93 -4.55
N SER A 66 24.58 15.89 -5.39
CA SER A 66 25.74 15.60 -6.24
C SER A 66 25.86 16.54 -7.46
N GLU A 67 24.80 17.24 -7.86
CA GLU A 67 24.84 18.27 -8.92
C GLU A 67 25.32 19.65 -8.42
N ARG A 68 25.18 19.94 -7.12
CA ARG A 68 25.71 21.19 -6.53
C ARG A 68 27.22 21.16 -6.30
N ASP A 69 27.80 19.99 -6.08
CA ASP A 69 29.24 19.85 -5.87
C ASP A 69 30.03 19.89 -7.19
N ARG A 70 29.40 19.44 -8.29
CA ARG A 70 30.00 19.45 -9.64
C ARG A 70 29.94 20.82 -10.34
N SER A 71 29.12 21.75 -9.85
CA SER A 71 28.99 23.11 -10.40
C SER A 71 29.83 24.16 -9.66
N GLN A 72 30.52 23.76 -8.58
CA GLN A 72 31.39 24.62 -7.77
C GLN A 72 32.88 24.26 -7.89
N HIS A 73 33.25 23.43 -8.86
CA HIS A 73 34.64 23.12 -9.21
C HIS A 73 34.90 23.33 -10.70
#